data_AF-A0A7C7AHV9-F1
#
_entry.id   AF-A0A7C7AHV9-F1
#
_cell.length_a   1.000
_cell.length_b   1.000
_cell.length_c   1.000
_cell.angle_alpha   90.00
_cell.angle_beta   90.00
_cell.angle_gamma   90.00
#
_symmetry.space_group_name_H-M   'P 1'
#
loop_
_entity.id
_entity.type
_entity.pdbx_description
1 polymer ?
#
loop_
_entity_poly.entity_id
_entity_poly.type
_entity_poly.pdbx_seq_one_letter_code
_entity_poly.pdbx_strand_id
1 'polypeptide(L)'
;MSNQNLAALKDKIKEEIEKIWIDEPYDIYTLKNGYIPSGAGVRDQYFTVLVMLSGLVRGLGIHTFPQLLEFAREDFTVKQLIFMTKSLIRVDCGVIEYFGLVTYGKILKDLYDCVDYVQSKEEFIDLMSSMFTLTNRYQLWLHQIFPWHLSIFFKKTSPEQLLEIHNKLNKSVGNDEH
;
A
#
# COMPACT_ATOMS: atom_id res chain seq x y z
N MET A 1 19.06 5.83 23.77
CA MET A 1 18.20 4.77 23.21
C MET A 1 17.85 4.96 21.72
N SER A 2 18.37 6.00 21.03
CA SER A 2 17.95 6.37 19.67
C SER A 2 18.51 5.50 18.53
N ASN A 3 19.83 5.36 18.41
CA ASN A 3 20.45 4.70 17.24
C ASN A 3 20.30 3.18 17.22
N GLN A 4 20.16 2.53 18.38
CA GLN A 4 19.95 1.08 18.47
C GLN A 4 18.60 0.68 17.88
N ASN A 5 17.57 1.51 18.05
CA ASN A 5 16.23 1.23 17.52
C ASN A 5 16.21 1.36 15.99
N LEU A 6 16.94 2.33 15.43
CA LEU A 6 17.05 2.49 13.98
C LEU A 6 17.82 1.33 13.33
N ALA A 7 18.91 0.87 13.95
CA ALA A 7 19.64 -0.32 13.49
C ALA A 7 18.76 -1.58 13.53
N ALA A 8 18.05 -1.81 14.65
CA ALA A 8 17.13 -2.93 14.79
C ALA A 8 16.00 -2.90 13.76
N LEU A 9 15.49 -1.72 13.40
CA LEU A 9 14.51 -1.56 12.33
C LEU A 9 15.09 -1.98 10.97
N LYS A 10 16.31 -1.55 10.63
CA LYS A 10 16.96 -1.92 9.37
C LYS A 10 17.16 -3.43 9.28
N ASP A 11 17.61 -4.07 10.35
CA ASP A 11 17.77 -5.52 10.42
C ASP A 11 16.42 -6.23 10.25
N LYS A 12 15.38 -5.79 10.95
CA LYS A 12 14.01 -6.31 10.83
C LYS A 12 13.46 -6.20 9.40
N ILE A 13 13.69 -5.07 8.72
CA ILE A 13 13.27 -4.89 7.33
C ILE A 13 14.00 -5.89 6.43
N LYS A 14 15.32 -6.02 6.59
CA LYS A 14 16.13 -6.93 5.78
C LYS A 14 15.71 -8.39 5.99
N GLU A 15 15.55 -8.82 7.23
CA GLU A 15 15.10 -10.17 7.58
C GLU A 15 13.74 -10.49 6.97
N GLU A 16 12.80 -9.55 7.06
CA GLU A 16 11.48 -9.73 6.47
C GLU A 16 11.55 -9.79 4.94
N ILE A 17 12.34 -8.92 4.28
CA ILE A 17 12.54 -8.98 2.82
C ILE A 17 13.04 -10.36 2.38
N GLU A 18 14.09 -10.87 3.04
CA GLU A 18 14.67 -12.19 2.70
C GLU A 18 13.64 -13.31 2.89
N LYS A 19 12.95 -13.30 4.03
CA LYS A 19 11.94 -14.29 4.37
C LYS A 19 10.80 -14.33 3.36
N ILE A 20 10.34 -13.18 2.86
CA ILE A 20 9.15 -13.09 2.00
C ILE A 20 9.49 -12.98 0.52
N TRP A 21 10.77 -13.10 0.15
CA TRP A 21 11.19 -12.88 -1.23
C TRP A 21 10.55 -13.88 -2.18
N ILE A 22 10.53 -15.15 -1.78
CA ILE A 22 9.96 -16.26 -2.55
C ILE A 22 8.82 -16.92 -1.77
N ASP A 23 8.92 -16.97 -0.44
CA ASP A 23 7.92 -17.60 0.40
C ASP A 23 6.78 -16.64 0.74
N GLU A 24 5.57 -17.15 0.73
CA GLU A 24 4.38 -16.35 1.02
C GLU A 24 4.40 -15.86 2.49
N PRO A 25 4.26 -14.55 2.74
CA PRO A 25 4.19 -14.03 4.09
C PRO A 25 2.90 -14.44 4.80
N TYR A 26 2.97 -14.61 6.12
CA TYR A 26 1.84 -14.99 6.96
C TYR A 26 0.65 -14.02 6.85
N ASP A 27 0.93 -12.72 6.77
CA ASP A 27 -0.08 -11.68 6.54
C ASP A 27 -0.88 -11.94 5.25
N ILE A 28 -0.22 -12.39 4.19
CA ILE A 28 -0.86 -12.70 2.90
C ILE A 28 -1.60 -14.03 2.96
N TYR A 29 -1.01 -15.04 3.62
CA TYR A 29 -1.64 -16.34 3.85
C TYR A 29 -2.98 -16.21 4.59
N THR A 30 -3.02 -15.41 5.66
CA THR A 30 -4.26 -15.21 6.42
C THR A 30 -5.29 -14.43 5.62
N LEU A 31 -4.87 -13.35 4.98
CA LEU A 31 -5.72 -12.49 4.17
C LEU A 31 -6.35 -13.22 2.98
N LYS A 32 -5.59 -14.04 2.24
CA LYS A 32 -6.14 -14.81 1.10
C LYS A 32 -7.21 -15.82 1.54
N ASN A 33 -7.09 -16.33 2.77
CA ASN A 33 -8.05 -17.26 3.38
C ASN A 33 -9.20 -16.53 4.11
N GLY A 34 -9.33 -15.21 3.92
CA GLY A 34 -10.43 -14.42 4.47
C GLY A 34 -10.34 -14.14 5.97
N TYR A 35 -9.19 -14.43 6.59
CA TYR A 35 -8.97 -14.13 8.01
C TYR A 35 -8.29 -12.77 8.17
N ILE A 36 -8.99 -11.85 8.84
CA ILE A 36 -8.47 -10.53 9.19
C ILE A 36 -8.64 -10.34 10.71
N PRO A 37 -7.54 -10.27 11.49
CA PRO A 37 -7.62 -10.23 12.96
C PRO A 37 -8.46 -9.09 13.54
N SER A 38 -8.54 -7.95 12.84
CA SER A 38 -9.31 -6.78 13.27
C SER A 38 -10.81 -6.90 13.06
N GLY A 39 -11.27 -7.88 12.28
CA GLY A 39 -12.64 -7.96 11.78
C GLY A 39 -12.97 -6.94 10.69
N ALA A 40 -11.97 -6.30 10.07
CA ALA A 40 -12.22 -5.35 8.98
C ALA A 40 -12.94 -6.02 7.80
N GLY A 41 -13.93 -5.31 7.26
CA GLY A 41 -14.84 -5.84 6.25
C GLY A 41 -16.27 -5.44 6.59
N VAL A 42 -17.08 -5.17 5.57
CA VAL A 42 -18.48 -4.78 5.75
C VAL A 42 -19.35 -5.87 5.15
N ARG A 43 -20.39 -6.31 5.86
CA ARG A 43 -21.26 -7.44 5.47
C ARG A 43 -20.50 -8.76 5.33
N ASP A 44 -19.67 -9.09 6.32
CA ASP A 44 -18.97 -10.37 6.44
C ASP A 44 -18.15 -10.78 5.20
N GLN A 45 -17.57 -9.81 4.50
CA GLN A 45 -16.68 -10.04 3.37
C GLN A 45 -15.38 -9.24 3.48
N TYR A 46 -14.32 -9.76 2.86
CA TYR A 46 -12.97 -9.19 2.87
C TYR A 46 -12.51 -8.66 1.50
N PHE A 47 -13.36 -8.73 0.47
CA PHE A 47 -13.03 -8.22 -0.88
C PHE A 47 -12.75 -6.72 -0.87
N THR A 48 -13.56 -5.92 -0.17
CA THR A 48 -13.30 -4.47 -0.06
C THR A 48 -12.00 -4.18 0.67
N VAL A 49 -11.61 -5.04 1.62
CA VAL A 49 -10.32 -4.94 2.30
C VAL A 49 -9.17 -5.18 1.32
N LEU A 50 -9.25 -6.23 0.49
CA LEU A 50 -8.27 -6.48 -0.58
C LEU A 50 -8.14 -5.31 -1.54
N VAL A 51 -9.25 -4.68 -1.95
CA VAL A 51 -9.26 -3.50 -2.82
C VAL A 51 -8.52 -2.33 -2.17
N MET A 52 -8.89 -2.00 -0.93
CA MET A 52 -8.29 -0.88 -0.20
C MET A 52 -6.80 -1.11 0.03
N LEU A 53 -6.44 -2.28 0.56
CA LEU A 53 -5.06 -2.62 0.89
C LEU A 53 -4.16 -2.67 -0.34
N SER A 54 -4.62 -3.24 -1.46
CA SER A 54 -3.88 -3.23 -2.72
C SER A 54 -3.64 -1.82 -3.24
N GLY A 55 -4.60 -0.91 -3.05
CA GLY A 55 -4.45 0.50 -3.40
C GLY A 55 -3.44 1.22 -2.52
N LEU A 56 -3.55 1.08 -1.20
CA LEU A 56 -2.70 1.73 -0.21
C LEU A 56 -1.23 1.29 -0.35
N VAL A 57 -0.98 -0.02 -0.37
CA VAL A 57 0.40 -0.56 -0.46
C VAL A 57 1.02 -0.23 -1.81
N ARG A 58 0.25 -0.25 -2.90
CA ARG A 58 0.73 0.23 -4.21
C ARG A 58 1.10 1.72 -4.16
N GLY A 59 0.26 2.56 -3.54
CA GLY A 59 0.53 3.99 -3.37
C GLY A 59 1.85 4.23 -2.64
N LEU A 60 2.09 3.51 -1.53
CA LEU A 60 3.37 3.56 -0.83
C LEU A 60 4.55 3.13 -1.72
N GLY A 61 4.37 2.05 -2.46
CA GLY A 61 5.42 1.41 -3.26
C GLY A 61 5.84 2.19 -4.51
N ILE A 62 4.90 2.84 -5.21
CA ILE A 62 5.17 3.51 -6.49
C ILE A 62 5.22 5.04 -6.38
N HIS A 63 4.67 5.62 -5.32
CA HIS A 63 4.67 7.07 -5.11
C HIS A 63 5.48 7.45 -3.87
N THR A 64 5.06 7.05 -2.67
CA THR A 64 5.62 7.61 -1.43
C THR A 64 7.11 7.34 -1.26
N PHE A 65 7.55 6.08 -1.25
CA PHE A 65 8.97 5.77 -1.02
C PHE A 65 9.88 6.20 -2.19
N PRO A 66 9.50 6.00 -3.47
CA PRO A 66 10.27 6.53 -4.60
C PRO A 66 10.45 8.05 -4.56
N GLN A 67 9.39 8.81 -4.27
CA GLN A 67 9.47 10.26 -4.19
C GLN A 67 10.35 10.73 -3.04
N LEU A 68 10.30 10.07 -1.88
CA LEU A 68 11.21 10.36 -0.77
C LEU A 68 12.68 10.12 -1.15
N LEU A 69 12.96 9.07 -1.94
CA LEU A 69 14.30 8.82 -2.48
C LEU A 69 14.74 9.88 -3.49
N GLU A 70 13.84 10.35 -4.34
CA GLU A 70 14.09 11.48 -5.25
C GLU A 70 14.40 12.76 -4.47
N PHE A 71 13.56 13.12 -3.49
CA PHE A 71 13.80 14.29 -2.64
C PHE A 71 15.12 14.20 -1.88
N ALA A 72 15.54 13.00 -1.46
CA ALA A 72 16.82 12.81 -0.80
C ALA A 72 18.03 13.07 -1.71
N ARG A 73 17.86 13.10 -3.04
CA ARG A 73 18.91 13.46 -4.01
C ARG A 73 18.95 14.97 -4.29
N GLU A 74 17.86 15.67 -4.00
CA GLU A 74 17.72 17.13 -4.16
C GLU A 74 18.22 17.91 -2.92
N ASP A 75 18.20 19.24 -2.94
CA ASP A 75 18.69 20.11 -1.86
C ASP A 75 17.74 20.21 -0.65
N PHE A 76 17.20 19.08 -0.20
CA PHE A 76 16.47 18.97 1.05
C PHE A 76 17.40 18.54 2.18
N THR A 77 17.23 19.17 3.35
CA THR A 77 17.90 18.78 4.59
C THR A 77 17.30 17.48 5.14
N VAL A 78 18.07 16.73 5.92
CA VAL A 78 17.60 15.50 6.61
C VAL A 78 16.35 15.79 7.46
N LYS A 79 16.30 16.93 8.15
CA LYS A 79 15.12 17.32 8.94
C LYS A 79 13.86 17.51 8.09
N GLN A 80 13.99 18.09 6.90
CA GLN A 80 12.85 18.21 5.97
C GLN A 80 12.41 16.84 5.45
N LEU A 81 13.36 15.96 5.11
CA LEU A 81 13.07 14.59 4.66
C LEU A 81 12.34 13.76 5.75
N ILE A 82 12.77 13.86 7.00
CA ILE A 82 12.11 13.25 8.16
C ILE A 82 10.68 13.77 8.30
N PHE A 83 10.50 15.11 8.26
CA PHE A 83 9.19 15.74 8.37
C PHE A 83 8.23 15.30 7.24
N MET A 84 8.71 15.27 6.01
CA MET A 84 7.94 14.79 4.85
C MET A 84 7.57 13.32 4.99
N THR A 85 8.52 12.47 5.39
CA THR A 85 8.28 11.04 5.62
C THR A 85 7.15 10.82 6.62
N LYS A 86 7.25 11.42 7.81
CA LYS A 86 6.20 11.31 8.84
C LYS A 86 4.86 11.82 8.35
N SER A 87 4.85 12.93 7.61
CA SER A 87 3.62 13.51 7.07
C SER A 87 2.92 12.60 6.06
N LEU A 88 3.70 11.96 5.18
CA LEU A 88 3.19 11.11 4.10
C LEU A 88 2.66 9.76 4.61
N ILE A 89 3.34 9.13 5.58
CA ILE A 89 2.98 7.78 6.03
C ILE A 89 2.03 7.75 7.24
N ARG A 90 1.72 8.91 7.84
CA ARG A 90 0.97 9.00 9.11
C ARG A 90 -0.37 8.29 9.08
N VAL A 91 -1.12 8.41 7.99
CA VAL A 91 -2.45 7.79 7.87
C VAL A 91 -2.32 6.29 7.67
N ASP A 92 -1.33 5.86 6.90
CA ASP A 92 -1.07 4.44 6.64
C ASP A 92 -0.63 3.70 7.90
N CYS A 93 0.00 4.41 8.85
CA CYS A 93 0.33 3.92 10.19
C CYS A 93 -0.96 3.55 10.95
N GLY A 94 -1.27 2.25 10.97
CA GLY A 94 -2.43 1.67 11.65
C GLY A 94 -3.51 1.17 10.70
N VAL A 95 -3.79 1.86 9.59
CA VAL A 95 -4.80 1.42 8.60
C VAL A 95 -4.37 0.11 7.93
N ILE A 96 -3.08 -0.02 7.62
CA ILE A 96 -2.53 -1.21 6.94
C ILE A 96 -2.57 -2.45 7.86
N GLU A 97 -2.19 -2.29 9.13
CA GLU A 97 -2.31 -3.35 10.13
C GLU A 97 -3.78 -3.72 10.36
N TYR A 98 -4.66 -2.71 10.46
CA TYR A 98 -6.09 -2.92 10.59
C TYR A 98 -6.67 -3.72 9.41
N PHE A 99 -6.16 -3.55 8.20
CA PHE A 99 -6.60 -4.33 7.03
C PHE A 99 -5.93 -5.69 6.88
N GLY A 100 -5.10 -6.11 7.83
CA GLY A 100 -4.60 -7.49 7.93
C GLY A 100 -3.12 -7.68 7.61
N LEU A 101 -2.41 -6.64 7.16
CA LEU A 101 -0.94 -6.70 7.06
C LEU A 101 -0.28 -6.30 8.37
N VAL A 102 -0.44 -7.15 9.38
CA VAL A 102 0.01 -6.89 10.75
C VAL A 102 1.52 -6.73 10.83
N THR A 103 2.27 -7.61 10.16
CA THR A 103 3.73 -7.59 10.16
C THR A 103 4.26 -6.34 9.47
N TYR A 104 3.78 -6.07 8.25
CA TYR A 104 4.19 -4.89 7.50
C TYR A 104 3.75 -3.58 8.18
N GLY A 105 2.52 -3.52 8.71
CA GLY A 105 2.01 -2.36 9.42
C GLY A 105 2.82 -2.01 10.67
N LYS A 106 3.31 -3.02 11.41
CA LYS A 106 4.24 -2.80 12.53
C LYS A 106 5.58 -2.24 12.07
N ILE A 107 6.14 -2.75 10.96
CA ILE A 107 7.39 -2.20 10.40
C ILE A 107 7.20 -0.73 9.97
N LEU A 108 6.06 -0.41 9.34
CA LEU A 108 5.75 0.97 8.93
C LEU A 108 5.61 1.91 10.14
N LYS A 109 5.01 1.42 11.23
CA LYS A 109 4.95 2.16 12.50
C LYS A 109 6.33 2.35 13.13
N ASP A 110 7.15 1.30 13.16
CA ASP A 110 8.52 1.38 13.66
C ASP A 110 9.34 2.39 12.85
N LEU A 111 9.14 2.46 11.52
CA LEU A 111 9.71 3.52 10.67
C LEU A 111 9.26 4.91 11.13
N TYR A 112 7.95 5.12 11.31
CA TYR A 112 7.42 6.41 11.75
C TYR A 112 8.01 6.87 13.08
N ASP A 113 8.21 5.93 14.01
CA ASP A 113 8.74 6.19 15.34
C ASP A 113 10.27 6.38 15.36
N CYS A 114 11.01 5.72 14.46
CA CYS A 114 12.48 5.74 14.46
C CYS A 114 13.12 6.69 13.43
N VAL A 115 12.38 7.19 12.43
CA VAL A 115 12.93 8.02 11.36
C VAL A 115 13.55 9.33 11.87
N ASP A 116 13.12 9.82 13.05
CA ASP A 116 13.68 11.00 13.72
C ASP A 116 15.17 10.84 14.09
N TYR A 117 15.68 9.62 14.12
CA TYR A 117 17.06 9.33 14.49
C TYR A 117 18.04 9.29 13.31
N VAL A 118 17.55 9.42 12.08
CA VAL A 118 18.41 9.48 10.89
C VAL A 118 19.27 10.74 10.93
N GLN A 119 20.59 10.58 10.78
CA GLN A 119 21.56 11.68 10.92
C GLN A 119 22.09 12.20 9.58
N SER A 120 22.02 11.40 8.51
CA SER A 120 22.58 11.76 7.19
C SER A 120 21.63 11.40 6.04
N LYS A 121 21.86 12.00 4.87
CA LYS A 121 21.08 11.70 3.67
C LYS A 121 21.36 10.29 3.16
N GLU A 122 22.59 9.80 3.31
CA GLU A 122 22.97 8.43 2.99
C GLU A 122 22.18 7.43 3.84
N GLU A 123 22.10 7.67 5.15
CA GLU A 123 21.32 6.83 6.07
C GLU A 123 19.81 6.86 5.74
N PHE A 124 19.30 8.04 5.37
CA PHE A 124 17.92 8.20 4.91
C PHE A 124 17.65 7.40 3.63
N ILE A 125 18.52 7.53 2.62
CA ILE A 125 18.40 6.83 1.33
C ILE A 125 18.43 5.32 1.54
N ASP A 126 19.35 4.82 2.37
CA ASP A 126 19.48 3.39 2.70
C ASP A 126 18.19 2.84 3.35
N LEU A 127 17.66 3.57 4.33
CA LEU A 127 16.41 3.19 5.01
C LEU A 127 15.20 3.22 4.06
N MET A 128 15.04 4.31 3.29
CA MET A 128 13.93 4.45 2.34
C MET A 128 14.02 3.45 1.19
N SER A 129 15.22 3.08 0.76
CA SER A 129 15.43 2.06 -0.29
C SER A 129 15.02 0.68 0.20
N SER A 130 15.34 0.35 1.46
CA SER A 130 14.91 -0.90 2.08
C SER A 130 13.38 -0.96 2.23
N MET A 131 12.76 0.15 2.65
CA MET A 131 11.30 0.26 2.72
C MET A 131 10.63 0.18 1.35
N PHE A 132 11.21 0.81 0.33
CA PHE A 132 10.75 0.68 -1.06
C PHE A 132 10.75 -0.78 -1.51
N THR A 133 11.84 -1.52 -1.28
CA THR A 133 11.95 -2.94 -1.64
C THR A 133 10.92 -3.79 -0.89
N LEU A 134 10.84 -3.65 0.43
CA LEU A 134 9.88 -4.38 1.26
C LEU A 134 8.44 -4.14 0.80
N THR A 135 8.09 -2.87 0.57
CA THR A 135 6.73 -2.46 0.17
C THR A 135 6.37 -3.04 -1.19
N ASN A 136 7.27 -2.98 -2.18
CA ASN A 136 7.01 -3.55 -3.49
C ASN A 136 6.92 -5.08 -3.45
N ARG A 137 7.63 -5.73 -2.53
CA ARG A 137 7.48 -7.18 -2.31
C ARG A 137 6.09 -7.52 -1.74
N TYR A 138 5.61 -6.79 -0.73
CA TYR A 138 4.23 -6.94 -0.25
C TYR A 138 3.19 -6.62 -1.33
N GLN A 139 3.43 -5.59 -2.15
CA GLN A 139 2.57 -5.25 -3.29
C GLN A 139 2.48 -6.40 -4.29
N LEU A 140 3.60 -7.07 -4.60
CA LEU A 140 3.63 -8.23 -5.49
C LEU A 140 2.77 -9.38 -4.93
N TRP A 141 2.90 -9.67 -3.63
CA TRP A 141 2.09 -10.71 -2.98
C TRP A 141 0.59 -10.37 -2.96
N LEU A 142 0.24 -9.11 -2.65
CA LEU A 142 -1.16 -8.66 -2.76
C LEU A 142 -1.68 -8.80 -4.19
N HIS A 143 -0.87 -8.44 -5.18
CA HIS A 143 -1.22 -8.59 -6.59
C HIS A 143 -1.44 -10.05 -6.96
N GLN A 144 -0.63 -10.97 -6.43
CA GLN A 144 -0.75 -12.41 -6.67
C GLN A 144 -2.08 -12.98 -6.14
N ILE A 145 -2.50 -12.56 -4.94
CA ILE A 145 -3.74 -13.08 -4.31
C ILE A 145 -5.00 -12.32 -4.75
N PHE A 146 -4.87 -11.17 -5.40
CA PHE A 146 -6.01 -10.37 -5.81
C PHE A 146 -6.89 -11.16 -6.80
N PRO A 147 -8.22 -11.16 -6.66
CA PRO A 147 -9.11 -12.02 -7.44
C PRO A 147 -9.34 -11.45 -8.86
N TRP A 148 -8.30 -11.39 -9.68
CA TRP A 148 -8.34 -10.85 -11.05
C TRP A 148 -9.34 -11.56 -11.96
N HIS A 149 -9.69 -12.80 -11.65
CA HIS A 149 -10.70 -13.57 -12.39
C HIS A 149 -12.08 -12.88 -12.39
N LEU A 150 -12.40 -12.01 -11.42
CA LEU A 150 -13.62 -11.21 -11.43
C LEU A 150 -13.72 -10.28 -12.64
N SER A 151 -12.59 -9.93 -13.27
CA SER A 151 -12.54 -9.07 -14.47
C SER A 151 -13.35 -9.62 -15.66
N ILE A 152 -13.63 -10.93 -15.70
CA ILE A 152 -14.46 -11.54 -16.76
C ILE A 152 -15.87 -10.94 -16.83
N PHE A 153 -16.36 -10.39 -15.71
CA PHE A 153 -17.67 -9.74 -15.61
C PHE A 153 -17.64 -8.25 -15.99
N PHE A 154 -16.45 -7.67 -16.22
CA PHE A 154 -16.25 -6.24 -16.51
C PHE A 154 -15.61 -6.02 -17.88
N LYS A 155 -16.25 -6.52 -18.94
CA LYS A 155 -15.75 -6.39 -20.31
C LYS A 155 -15.87 -4.95 -20.80
N LYS A 156 -14.87 -4.51 -21.59
CA LYS A 156 -14.94 -3.23 -22.29
C LYS A 156 -16.15 -3.22 -23.23
N THR A 157 -16.83 -2.08 -23.29
CA THR A 157 -17.91 -1.86 -24.27
C THR A 157 -17.33 -1.37 -25.60
N SER A 158 -18.02 -1.62 -26.71
CA SER A 158 -17.67 -1.05 -28.01
C SER A 158 -18.27 0.36 -28.18
N PRO A 159 -17.73 1.21 -29.07
CA PRO A 159 -18.34 2.51 -29.39
C PRO A 159 -19.82 2.41 -29.80
N GLU A 160 -20.20 1.36 -30.53
CA GLU A 160 -21.58 1.12 -30.98
C GLU A 160 -22.50 0.81 -29.80
N GLN A 161 -22.07 -0.07 -28.90
CA GLN A 161 -22.80 -0.38 -27.67
C GLN A 161 -22.94 0.84 -26.76
N LEU A 162 -21.90 1.67 -26.68
CA LEU A 162 -21.95 2.93 -25.92
C LEU A 162 -22.97 3.91 -26.52
N LEU A 163 -23.02 4.02 -27.85
CA LEU A 163 -24.01 4.85 -28.54
C LEU A 163 -25.44 4.34 -28.29
N GLU A 164 -25.65 3.03 -28.27
CA GLU A 164 -26.95 2.44 -27.90
C GLU A 164 -27.37 2.77 -26.47
N ILE A 165 -26.44 2.67 -25.50
CA ILE A 165 -26.69 3.05 -24.10
C ILE A 165 -27.06 4.52 -24.02
N HIS A 166 -26.29 5.40 -24.68
CA HIS A 166 -26.54 6.85 -24.71
C HIS A 166 -27.95 7.17 -25.27
N ASN A 167 -28.31 6.55 -26.38
CA ASN A 167 -29.63 6.74 -27.00
C ASN A 167 -30.77 6.24 -26.10
N LYS A 168 -30.59 5.13 -25.38
CA LYS A 168 -31.57 4.63 -24.40
C LYS A 168 -31.75 5.59 -23.22
N LEU A 169 -30.65 6.13 -22.69
CA LEU A 169 -30.68 7.10 -21.59
C LEU A 169 -31.42 8.39 -22.00
N ASN A 170 -31.16 8.93 -23.19
CA ASN A 170 -31.83 10.15 -23.66
C ASN A 170 -33.34 9.93 -23.89
N LYS A 171 -33.75 8.73 -24.34
CA LYS A 171 -35.17 8.39 -24.47
C LYS A 171 -35.88 8.26 -23.12
N SER A 172 -35.19 7.77 -22.08
CA SER A 172 -35.79 7.67 -20.75
C SER A 172 -36.00 9.00 -20.03
N VAL A 173 -35.31 10.07 -20.46
CA VAL A 173 -35.48 11.43 -19.88
C VAL A 173 -36.61 12.21 -20.59
N GLY A 174 -37.05 11.79 -21.78
CA GLY A 174 -38.06 12.49 -22.59
C GLY A 174 -39.50 11.99 -22.47
N ASN A 175 -39.82 11.13 -21.50
CA ASN A 175 -41.14 10.47 -21.39
C ASN A 175 -41.95 10.85 -20.13
N ASP A 176 -41.55 11.86 -19.36
CA ASP A 176 -42.32 12.40 -18.21
C ASP A 176 -43.14 13.67 -18.57
N GLU A 177 -43.36 13.95 -19.85
CA GLU A 177 -44.34 14.93 -20.31
C GLU A 177 -45.34 14.24 -21.24
N HIS A 178 -46.39 13.63 -20.67
CA HIS A 178 -47.78 13.60 -21.17
C HIS A 178 -48.69 12.74 -20.29
#